data_AF-A0A962PHF0-F1
#
_entry.id   AF-A0A962PHF0-F1
#
_cell.length_a   1.000
_cell.length_b   1.000
_cell.length_c   1.000
_cell.angle_alpha   90.00
_cell.angle_beta   90.00
_cell.angle_gamma   90.00
#
_symmetry.space_group_name_H-M   'P 1'
#
loop_
_entity.id
_entity.type
_entity.pdbx_description
1 polymer ?
#
loop_
_entity_poly.entity_id
_entity_poly.type
_entity_poly.pdbx_seq_one_letter_code
_entity_poly.pdbx_strand_id
1 'polypeptide(L)'
;MESMQLDDIVASIEAQFAEPAAAPVPPQGAPPSGGWRQWFEGDAFEDYLQDQVNRRIVRDYLLNAIVLGFFAAAQLDDFADYMRTSEGRAVLALHMLMSSVQEVADLPAALGSAAGLRPLTPQPDSPPHMQIVPNWK
;
A
#
# COMPACT_ATOMS: atom_id res chain seq x y z
N MET A 1 -17.52 6.88 15.98
CA MET A 1 -17.09 8.28 15.87
C MET A 1 -15.58 8.41 15.61
N GLU A 2 -14.74 7.41 15.89
CA GLU A 2 -13.30 7.39 15.54
C GLU A 2 -12.98 7.18 14.05
N SER A 3 -13.87 6.56 13.25
CA SER A 3 -13.60 6.30 11.82
C SER A 3 -13.40 7.56 10.98
N MET A 4 -14.08 8.66 11.36
CA MET A 4 -14.07 9.91 10.60
C MET A 4 -12.73 10.64 10.72
N GLN A 5 -11.96 10.43 11.81
CA GLN A 5 -10.65 11.05 11.97
C GLN A 5 -9.55 10.39 11.13
N LEU A 6 -9.64 9.06 10.91
CA LEU A 6 -8.66 8.35 10.10
C LEU A 6 -8.79 8.75 8.61
N ASP A 7 -10.02 8.86 8.13
CA ASP A 7 -10.32 9.29 6.76
C ASP A 7 -9.78 10.71 6.49
N ASP A 8 -9.91 11.62 7.46
CA ASP A 8 -9.37 12.98 7.38
C ASP A 8 -7.83 13.00 7.33
N ILE A 9 -7.17 12.12 8.10
CA ILE A 9 -5.71 11.99 8.08
C ILE A 9 -5.25 11.45 6.72
N VAL A 10 -5.90 10.39 6.23
CA VAL A 10 -5.58 9.81 4.91
C VAL A 10 -5.79 10.86 3.82
N ALA A 11 -6.90 11.59 3.84
CA ALA A 11 -7.16 12.66 2.89
C ALA A 11 -6.09 13.77 2.96
N SER A 12 -5.64 14.12 4.15
CA SER A 12 -4.58 15.12 4.35
C SER A 12 -3.23 14.67 3.79
N ILE A 13 -2.88 13.39 3.94
CA ILE A 13 -1.67 12.81 3.35
C ILE A 13 -1.80 12.76 1.83
N GLU A 14 -2.95 12.29 1.31
CA GLU A 14 -3.18 12.16 -0.13
C GLU A 14 -3.14 13.52 -0.84
N ALA A 15 -3.61 14.58 -0.19
CA ALA A 15 -3.56 15.95 -0.70
C ALA A 15 -2.14 16.50 -0.91
N GLN A 16 -1.13 15.92 -0.26
CA GLN A 16 0.27 16.32 -0.43
C GLN A 16 0.92 15.68 -1.66
N PHE A 17 0.40 14.55 -2.13
CA PHE A 17 0.87 13.96 -3.37
C PHE A 17 0.41 14.80 -4.57
N ALA A 18 1.27 14.88 -5.58
CA ALA A 18 0.78 15.29 -6.90
C ALA A 18 -0.22 14.26 -7.44
N GLU A 19 -1.09 14.69 -8.35
CA GLU A 19 -2.01 13.81 -9.08
C GLU A 19 -1.27 12.54 -9.55
N PRO A 20 -1.87 11.35 -9.36
CA PRO A 20 -1.25 10.12 -9.81
C PRO A 20 -1.06 10.17 -11.32
N ALA A 21 0.13 9.75 -11.78
CA ALA A 21 0.35 9.54 -13.20
C ALA A 21 -0.73 8.59 -13.73
N ALA A 22 -1.25 8.86 -14.92
CA ALA A 22 -2.18 7.93 -15.55
C ALA A 22 -1.48 6.59 -15.75
N ALA A 23 -2.20 5.50 -15.47
CA ALA A 23 -1.71 4.17 -15.81
C ALA A 23 -1.34 4.16 -17.31
N PRO A 24 -0.16 3.63 -17.67
CA PRO A 24 0.21 3.53 -19.08
C PRO A 24 -0.89 2.82 -19.87
N VAL A 25 -1.14 3.28 -21.09
CA VAL A 25 -2.15 2.65 -21.96
C VAL A 25 -1.44 1.61 -22.83
N PRO A 26 -1.99 0.38 -22.94
CA PRO A 26 -1.42 -0.62 -23.84
C PRO A 26 -1.48 -0.13 -25.30
N PRO A 27 -0.47 -0.44 -26.12
CA PRO A 27 -0.46 -0.03 -27.52
C PRO A 27 -1.65 -0.62 -28.28
N GLN A 28 -2.34 0.23 -29.06
CA GLN A 28 -3.48 -0.19 -29.86
C GLN A 28 -3.04 -1.25 -30.90
N GLY A 29 -3.65 -2.43 -30.86
CA GLY A 29 -3.34 -3.54 -31.78
C GLY A 29 -2.40 -4.62 -31.24
N ALA A 30 -2.09 -4.61 -29.93
CA ALA A 30 -1.31 -5.69 -29.31
C ALA A 30 -1.98 -7.07 -29.53
N PRO A 31 -1.25 -8.08 -30.02
CA PRO A 31 -1.83 -9.41 -30.24
C PRO A 31 -2.28 -10.01 -28.89
N PRO A 32 -3.43 -10.72 -28.85
CA PRO A 32 -4.04 -11.24 -27.62
C PRO A 32 -3.12 -12.20 -26.85
N SER A 33 -2.14 -12.81 -27.51
CA SER A 33 -1.17 -13.73 -26.92
C SER A 33 0.26 -13.23 -27.18
N GLY A 34 0.80 -12.41 -26.27
CA GLY A 34 2.24 -12.09 -26.22
C GLY A 34 2.59 -10.61 -26.04
N GLY A 35 1.87 -9.70 -26.69
CA GLY A 35 2.17 -8.26 -26.63
C GLY A 35 1.99 -7.65 -25.24
N TRP A 36 1.08 -8.20 -24.44
CA TRP A 36 0.80 -7.77 -23.07
C TRP A 36 1.99 -7.98 -22.14
N ARG A 37 2.74 -9.08 -22.31
CA ARG A 37 3.86 -9.41 -21.41
C ARG A 37 5.02 -8.43 -21.61
N GLN A 38 5.36 -8.17 -22.87
CA GLN A 38 6.37 -7.18 -23.24
C GLN A 38 5.97 -5.74 -22.86
N TRP A 39 4.67 -5.46 -22.81
CA TRP A 39 4.15 -4.17 -22.33
C TRP A 39 4.25 -4.04 -20.80
N PHE A 40 3.94 -5.10 -20.04
CA PHE A 40 4.15 -5.14 -18.59
C PHE A 40 5.63 -5.08 -18.20
N GLU A 41 6.52 -5.53 -19.08
CA GLU A 41 7.97 -5.49 -18.91
C GLU A 41 8.59 -4.17 -19.44
N GLY A 42 7.78 -3.20 -19.87
CA GLY A 42 8.28 -1.93 -20.39
C GLY A 42 8.58 -0.92 -19.28
N ASP A 43 9.66 -0.15 -19.47
CA ASP A 43 10.16 0.86 -18.52
C ASP A 43 9.06 1.80 -18.00
N ALA A 44 8.16 2.28 -18.87
CA ALA A 44 7.10 3.20 -18.46
C ALA A 44 6.06 2.58 -17.49
N PHE A 45 5.82 1.27 -17.60
CA PHE A 45 4.95 0.54 -16.68
C PHE A 45 5.66 0.22 -15.38
N GLU A 46 6.94 -0.14 -15.44
CA GLU A 46 7.77 -0.33 -14.25
C GLU A 46 7.91 0.97 -13.45
N ASP A 47 8.21 2.10 -14.10
CA ASP A 47 8.27 3.43 -13.49
C ASP A 47 6.95 3.82 -12.82
N TYR A 48 5.82 3.57 -13.50
CA TYR A 48 4.50 3.78 -12.93
C TYR A 48 4.28 2.92 -11.67
N LEU A 49 4.57 1.62 -11.74
CA LEU A 49 4.41 0.72 -10.60
C LEU A 49 5.30 1.12 -9.43
N GLN A 50 6.55 1.47 -9.71
CA GLN A 50 7.50 1.90 -8.69
C GLN A 50 7.00 3.17 -8.00
N ASP A 51 6.45 4.13 -8.75
CA ASP A 51 5.83 5.32 -8.16
C ASP A 51 4.64 5.00 -7.27
N GLN A 52 3.76 4.08 -7.69
CA GLN A 52 2.62 3.64 -6.87
C GLN A 52 3.07 2.95 -5.58
N VAL A 53 4.12 2.13 -5.65
CA VAL A 53 4.72 1.50 -4.47
C VAL A 53 5.29 2.56 -3.53
N ASN A 54 6.04 3.53 -4.05
CA ASN A 54 6.61 4.62 -3.26
C ASN A 54 5.52 5.44 -2.56
N ARG A 55 4.43 5.80 -3.26
CA ARG A 55 3.25 6.49 -2.67
C ARG A 55 2.67 5.69 -1.51
N ARG A 56 2.50 4.38 -1.69
CA ARG A 56 1.93 3.51 -0.66
C ARG A 56 2.81 3.42 0.58
N ILE A 57 4.12 3.24 0.41
CA ILE A 57 5.08 3.21 1.52
C ILE A 57 5.00 4.52 2.31
N VAL A 58 5.10 5.67 1.63
CA VAL A 58 5.07 6.99 2.27
C VAL A 58 3.77 7.19 3.04
N ARG A 59 2.63 6.86 2.42
CA ARG A 59 1.32 7.00 3.05
C ARG A 59 1.19 6.14 4.29
N ASP A 60 1.48 4.84 4.17
CA ASP A 60 1.27 3.90 5.25
C ASP A 60 2.23 4.22 6.42
N TYR A 61 3.46 4.67 6.13
CA TYR A 61 4.41 5.12 7.14
C TYR A 61 3.92 6.38 7.88
N LEU A 62 3.54 7.43 7.16
CA LEU A 62 3.08 8.69 7.77
C LEU A 62 1.77 8.51 8.53
N LEU A 63 0.85 7.70 8.00
CA LEU A 63 -0.39 7.35 8.68
C LEU A 63 -0.10 6.70 10.03
N ASN A 64 0.78 5.69 10.05
CA ASN A 64 1.16 5.01 11.28
C ASN A 64 1.84 5.98 12.26
N ALA A 65 2.75 6.83 11.79
CA ALA A 65 3.42 7.81 12.63
C ALA A 65 2.44 8.82 13.26
N ILE A 66 1.41 9.26 12.52
CA ILE A 66 0.38 10.16 13.02
C ILE A 66 -0.53 9.46 14.02
N VAL A 67 -1.03 8.27 13.68
CA VAL A 67 -1.94 7.50 14.54
C VAL A 67 -1.28 7.12 15.85
N LEU A 68 0.03 6.81 15.83
CA LEU A 68 0.80 6.47 17.03
C LEU A 68 1.29 7.71 17.80
N GLY A 69 1.06 8.93 17.29
CA GLY A 69 1.42 10.18 17.96
C GLY A 69 2.90 10.56 17.87
N PHE A 70 3.68 9.91 17.00
CA PHE A 70 5.07 10.27 16.72
C PHE A 70 5.20 11.46 15.77
N PHE A 71 4.11 11.81 15.09
CA PHE A 71 4.08 12.86 14.08
C PHE A 71 2.74 13.60 14.12
N ALA A 72 2.74 14.93 14.05
CA ALA A 72 1.49 15.70 13.94
C ALA A 72 1.12 15.92 12.48
N ALA A 73 -0.16 15.82 12.13
CA ALA A 73 -0.62 16.03 10.74
C ALA A 73 -0.24 17.41 10.16
N ALA A 74 -0.12 18.44 11.00
CA ALA A 74 0.33 19.78 10.58
C ALA A 74 1.78 19.82 10.07
N GLN A 75 2.60 18.80 10.38
CA GLN A 75 3.98 18.70 9.94
C GLN A 75 4.11 18.07 8.54
N LEU A 76 2.99 17.63 7.92
CA LEU A 76 3.01 17.06 6.57
C LEU A 76 3.55 18.04 5.52
N ASP A 77 3.36 19.34 5.73
CA ASP A 77 3.84 20.38 4.82
C ASP A 77 5.38 20.38 4.68
N ASP A 78 6.12 19.89 5.68
CA ASP A 78 7.58 19.76 5.64
C ASP A 78 8.05 18.75 4.57
N PHE A 79 7.17 17.83 4.15
CA PHE A 79 7.46 16.81 3.15
C PHE A 79 6.83 17.11 1.78
N ALA A 80 6.07 18.19 1.64
CA ALA A 80 5.28 18.48 0.44
C ALA A 80 6.12 18.46 -0.85
N ASP A 81 7.32 19.03 -0.81
CA ASP A 81 8.21 19.10 -1.98
C ASP A 81 8.71 17.71 -2.42
N TYR A 82 8.97 16.82 -1.45
CA TYR A 82 9.35 15.43 -1.73
C TYR A 82 8.15 14.63 -2.24
N MET A 83 6.96 14.83 -1.68
CA MET A 83 5.76 14.07 -2.06
C MET A 83 5.23 14.42 -3.45
N ARG A 84 5.53 15.61 -3.97
CA ARG A 84 5.07 16.08 -5.29
C ARG A 84 5.76 15.40 -6.47
N THR A 85 7.03 15.04 -6.34
CA THR A 85 7.81 14.46 -7.45
C THR A 85 7.99 12.95 -7.28
N SER A 86 8.10 12.21 -8.39
CA SER A 86 8.33 10.76 -8.31
C SER A 86 9.69 10.43 -7.69
N GLU A 87 10.71 11.19 -8.05
CA GLU A 87 12.05 11.09 -7.46
C GLU A 87 12.05 11.41 -5.96
N GLY A 88 11.40 12.51 -5.55
CA GLY A 88 11.28 12.86 -4.13
C GLY A 88 10.55 11.78 -3.33
N ARG A 89 9.49 11.20 -3.88
CA ARG A 89 8.79 10.06 -3.27
C ARG A 89 9.67 8.83 -3.15
N ALA A 90 10.51 8.54 -4.15
CA ALA A 90 11.45 7.43 -4.10
C ALA A 90 12.48 7.61 -2.98
N VAL A 91 13.06 8.81 -2.86
CA VAL A 91 14.00 9.15 -1.77
C VAL A 91 13.34 9.02 -0.40
N LEU A 92 12.13 9.57 -0.25
CA LEU A 92 11.38 9.54 1.01
C LEU A 92 10.99 8.10 1.40
N ALA A 93 10.46 7.33 0.45
CA ALA A 93 10.10 5.92 0.66
C ALA A 93 11.31 5.09 1.06
N LEU A 94 12.46 5.27 0.39
CA LEU A 94 13.70 4.59 0.74
C LEU A 94 14.15 4.96 2.16
N HIS A 95 14.13 6.24 2.52
CA HIS A 95 14.50 6.68 3.86
C HIS A 95 13.59 6.05 4.93
N MET A 96 12.28 6.08 4.71
CA MET A 96 11.28 5.49 5.60
C MET A 96 11.46 3.98 5.77
N LEU A 97 11.68 3.26 4.67
CA LEU A 97 11.99 1.82 4.72
C LEU A 97 13.25 1.56 5.55
N MET A 98 14.33 2.29 5.28
CA MET A 98 15.61 2.08 5.97
C MET A 98 15.51 2.39 7.47
N SER A 99 14.75 3.42 7.86
CA SER A 99 14.48 3.74 9.26
C SER A 99 13.63 2.65 9.93
N SER A 100 12.58 2.15 9.27
CA SER A 100 11.77 1.03 9.81
C SER A 100 12.55 -0.29 9.92
N VAL A 101 13.53 -0.53 9.05
CA VAL A 101 14.37 -1.75 9.12
C VAL A 101 15.19 -1.82 10.41
N GLN A 102 15.56 -0.68 11.00
CA GLN A 102 16.30 -0.67 12.26
C GLN A 102 15.47 -1.22 13.43
N GLU A 103 14.15 -1.12 13.34
CA GLU A 103 13.20 -1.60 14.36
C GLU A 103 12.79 -3.07 14.13
N VAL A 104 13.26 -3.72 13.06
CA VAL A 104 12.96 -5.12 12.74
C VAL A 104 13.44 -6.07 13.85
N ALA A 105 14.50 -5.70 14.58
CA ALA A 105 15.01 -6.47 15.71
C ALA A 105 14.00 -6.58 16.86
N ASP A 106 13.06 -5.63 16.97
CA ASP A 106 12.03 -5.59 18.00
C ASP A 106 10.70 -6.19 17.53
N LEU A 107 10.64 -6.70 16.28
CA LEU A 107 9.46 -7.40 15.81
C LEU A 107 9.21 -8.63 16.68
N PRO A 108 7.98 -8.84 17.16
CA PRO A 108 7.65 -10.03 17.91
C PRO A 108 8.04 -11.27 17.10
N ALA A 109 8.87 -12.14 17.69
CA ALA A 109 9.20 -13.45 17.09
C ALA A 109 7.93 -14.27 16.73
N ALA A 110 6.78 -13.91 17.31
CA ALA A 110 5.45 -14.41 17.00
C ALA A 110 4.95 -14.12 15.56
N LEU A 111 5.58 -13.25 14.77
CA LEU A 111 5.29 -13.18 13.32
C LEU A 111 5.88 -14.38 12.56
N GLY A 112 7.00 -14.94 13.05
CA GLY A 112 7.59 -16.19 12.55
C GLY A 112 6.89 -17.44 13.08
N SER A 113 6.26 -17.33 14.26
CA SER A 113 5.29 -18.31 14.74
C SER A 113 3.89 -17.70 14.72
N ALA A 114 3.30 -17.54 13.52
CA ALA A 114 1.85 -17.55 13.44
C ALA A 114 1.42 -18.80 14.21
N ALA A 115 0.97 -18.62 15.46
CA ALA A 115 0.64 -19.72 16.35
C ALA A 115 -0.33 -20.58 15.57
N GLY A 116 0.12 -21.78 15.19
CA GLY A 116 -0.42 -22.51 14.04
C GLY A 116 -1.94 -22.38 14.01
N LEU A 117 -2.45 -21.78 12.93
CA LEU A 117 -3.87 -21.53 12.75
C LEU A 117 -4.61 -22.81 13.14
N ARG A 118 -5.34 -22.76 14.26
CA ARG A 118 -6.08 -23.92 14.72
C ARG A 118 -7.30 -24.06 13.82
N PRO A 119 -7.51 -25.21 13.17
CA PRO A 119 -8.74 -25.47 12.45
C PRO A 119 -9.91 -25.19 13.38
N LEU A 120 -10.83 -24.32 12.96
CA LEU A 120 -12.07 -24.09 13.69
C LEU A 120 -12.91 -25.37 13.56
N THR A 121 -13.11 -26.08 14.66
CA THR A 121 -14.07 -27.18 14.72
C THR A 121 -15.46 -26.54 14.78
N PRO A 122 -16.33 -26.71 13.76
CA PRO A 122 -17.67 -26.15 13.79
C PRO A 122 -18.43 -26.76 14.96
N GLN A 123 -19.04 -25.91 15.79
CA GLN A 123 -19.96 -26.39 16.82
C GLN A 123 -21.21 -26.98 16.12
N PRO A 124 -21.84 -28.03 16.69
CA PRO A 124 -23.17 -28.42 16.25
C PRO A 124 -24.07 -27.18 16.33
N ASP A 125 -24.77 -26.85 15.25
CA ASP A 125 -25.62 -25.65 15.08
C ASP A 125 -24.92 -24.31 14.73
N SER A 126 -23.61 -24.31 14.47
CA SER A 126 -22.94 -23.11 13.94
C SER A 126 -23.29 -22.87 12.46
N PRO A 127 -23.69 -21.65 12.06
CA PRO A 127 -23.97 -21.33 10.66
C PRO A 127 -22.70 -21.49 9.81
N PRO A 128 -22.81 -21.95 8.55
CA PRO A 128 -21.64 -22.17 7.71
C PRO A 128 -20.86 -20.87 7.52
N HIS A 129 -19.62 -20.83 8.04
CA HIS A 129 -18.75 -19.64 8.00
C HIS A 129 -18.23 -19.30 6.59
N MET A 130 -18.60 -20.08 5.57
CA MET A 130 -18.23 -19.85 4.18
C MET A 130 -19.39 -20.28 3.28
N GLN A 131 -20.03 -19.31 2.61
CA GLN A 131 -20.99 -19.58 1.53
C GLN A 131 -20.20 -19.65 0.22
N ILE A 132 -20.01 -20.86 -0.32
CA ILE A 132 -19.49 -21.02 -1.68
C ILE A 132 -20.63 -20.64 -2.62
N VAL A 133 -20.52 -19.49 -3.28
CA VAL A 133 -21.42 -19.12 -4.37
C VAL A 133 -21.00 -19.93 -5.59
N PRO A 134 -21.85 -20.83 -6.13
CA PRO A 134 -21.51 -21.56 -7.33
C PRO A 134 -21.47 -20.59 -8.52
N ASN A 135 -20.42 -20.67 -9.35
CA ASN A 135 -20.37 -19.98 -10.63
C ASN A 135 -21.50 -20.51 -11.55
N TRP A 136 -22.35 -19.60 -12.02
CA TRP A 136 -23.39 -19.90 -13.00
C TRP A 136 -22.72 -19.98 -14.38
N LYS A 137 -23.10 -21.01 -15.15
CA LYS A 137 -22.62 -21.25 -16.53
C LYS A 137 -23.10 -20.20 -17.51
#